data_AF-A0A1E5FYK2-F1
#
_entry.id   AF-A0A1E5FYK2-F1
#
_cell.length_a   1.000
_cell.length_b   1.000
_cell.length_c   1.000
_cell.angle_alpha   90.00
_cell.angle_beta   90.00
_cell.angle_gamma   90.00
#
_symmetry.space_group_name_H-M   'P 1'
#
loop_
_entity.id
_entity.type
_entity.pdbx_description
1 polymer ?
#
loop_
_entity_poly.entity_id
_entity_poly.type
_entity_poly.pdbx_seq_one_letter_code
_entity_poly.pdbx_strand_id
1 'polypeptide(L)'
;MSDKNKITIEIFGQHYTLKGTASSNHMRLVAGYVDDKMNQLSESNPRLDGRKVAVLTAVNIADEYFRLKEEYDELLKLIEKQEG
;
A
#
# COMPACT_ATOMS: atom_id res chain seq x y z
N MET A 1 3.96 23.20 14.93
CA MET A 1 2.73 22.82 14.22
C MET A 1 3.14 21.76 13.22
N SER A 2 2.48 20.59 13.22
CA SER A 2 2.88 19.49 12.32
C SER A 2 2.40 19.83 10.91
N ASP A 3 3.32 20.11 9.99
CA ASP A 3 3.00 20.46 8.61
C ASP A 3 2.34 19.26 7.93
N LYS A 4 1.02 19.35 7.78
CA LYS A 4 0.22 18.35 7.07
C LYS A 4 0.30 18.65 5.58
N ASN A 5 0.94 17.75 4.85
CA ASN A 5 0.91 17.76 3.39
C ASN A 5 -0.50 17.41 2.89
N LYS A 6 -0.96 18.15 1.89
CA LYS A 6 -2.22 17.89 1.19
C LYS A 6 -1.90 17.70 -0.29
N ILE A 7 -2.27 16.54 -0.84
CA ILE A 7 -2.11 16.26 -2.26
C ILE A 7 -3.40 15.71 -2.85
N THR A 8 -3.62 15.98 -4.13
CA THR A 8 -4.65 15.31 -4.93
C THR A 8 -3.98 14.21 -5.74
N ILE A 9 -4.58 13.03 -5.74
CA ILE A 9 -4.13 11.83 -6.44
C ILE A 9 -5.30 11.22 -7.20
N GLU A 10 -4.99 10.35 -8.15
CA GLU A 10 -5.95 9.52 -8.86
C GLU A 10 -5.66 8.06 -8.53
N ILE A 11 -6.69 7.31 -8.16
CA ILE A 11 -6.64 5.85 -7.96
C ILE A 11 -7.86 5.27 -8.66
N PHE A 12 -7.63 4.36 -9.60
CA PHE A 12 -8.62 3.61 -10.35
C PHE A 12 -9.66 4.52 -11.03
N GLY A 13 -9.16 5.58 -11.68
CA GLY A 13 -9.97 6.61 -12.36
C GLY A 13 -10.69 7.58 -11.42
N GLN A 14 -10.48 7.47 -10.10
CA GLN A 14 -11.15 8.30 -9.09
C GLN A 14 -10.18 9.23 -8.40
N HIS A 15 -10.57 10.50 -8.27
CA HIS A 15 -9.73 11.53 -7.65
C HIS A 15 -9.94 11.57 -6.13
N TYR A 16 -8.85 11.49 -5.38
CA TYR A 16 -8.84 11.57 -3.92
C TYR A 16 -7.93 12.69 -3.43
N THR A 17 -8.35 13.36 -2.35
CA THR A 17 -7.50 14.32 -1.64
C THR A 17 -6.95 13.69 -0.37
N LEU A 18 -5.66 13.39 -0.34
CA LEU A 18 -4.99 12.88 0.84
C LEU A 18 -4.41 14.01 1.70
N LYS A 19 -4.52 13.86 3.01
CA LYS A 19 -3.87 14.73 4.00
C LYS A 19 -3.05 13.87 4.95
N GLY A 20 -1.76 14.15 5.09
CA GLY A 20 -0.87 13.34 5.91
C GLY A 20 0.38 14.10 6.35
N THR A 21 1.14 13.52 7.27
CA THR A 21 2.45 14.04 7.71
C THR A 21 3.59 13.53 6.84
N ALA A 22 3.36 12.50 6.03
CA ALA A 22 4.32 11.97 5.08
C ALA A 22 4.63 12.98 3.96
N SER A 23 5.79 12.83 3.32
CA SER A 23 6.17 13.68 2.19
C SER A 23 5.21 13.48 1.01
N SER A 24 5.00 14.53 0.22
CA SER A 24 4.15 14.46 -0.99
C SER A 24 4.61 13.38 -1.98
N ASN A 25 5.92 13.14 -2.08
CA ASN A 25 6.49 12.08 -2.90
C ASN A 25 6.13 10.69 -2.38
N HIS A 26 6.25 10.45 -1.07
CA HIS A 26 5.88 9.16 -0.49
C HIS A 26 4.37 8.90 -0.64
N MET A 27 3.54 9.92 -0.41
CA MET A 27 2.10 9.80 -0.59
C MET A 27 1.71 9.49 -2.05
N ARG A 28 2.39 10.08 -3.05
CA ARG A 28 2.21 9.74 -4.47
C ARG A 28 2.67 8.31 -4.78
N LEU A 29 3.79 7.88 -4.20
CA LEU A 29 4.29 6.52 -4.39
C LEU A 29 3.28 5.48 -3.89
N VAL A 30 2.74 5.68 -2.69
CA VAL A 30 1.72 4.80 -2.12
C VAL A 30 0.45 4.80 -2.98
N ALA A 31 0.01 5.96 -3.46
CA ALA A 31 -1.14 6.06 -4.36
C ALA A 31 -0.94 5.29 -5.67
N GLY A 32 0.21 5.48 -6.33
CA GLY A 32 0.55 4.76 -7.56
C GLY A 32 0.61 3.25 -7.35
N TYR A 33 1.18 2.80 -6.23
CA TYR A 33 1.22 1.37 -5.90
C TYR A 33 -0.18 0.74 -5.78
N VAL A 34 -1.12 1.45 -5.15
CA VAL A 34 -2.51 1.00 -5.04
C VAL A 34 -3.17 0.98 -6.42
N ASP A 35 -2.99 2.03 -7.23
CA ASP A 35 -3.55 2.14 -8.57
C ASP A 35 -3.08 0.98 -9.47
N ASP A 36 -1.77 0.73 -9.53
CA ASP A 36 -1.18 -0.35 -10.32
C ASP A 36 -1.75 -1.72 -9.92
N LYS A 37 -1.86 -2.00 -8.62
CA LYS A 37 -2.45 -3.26 -8.12
C LYS A 37 -3.93 -3.39 -8.47
N MET A 38 -4.70 -2.31 -8.34
CA MET A 38 -6.11 -2.32 -8.71
C MET A 38 -6.29 -2.61 -10.20
N ASN A 39 -5.48 -1.98 -11.06
CA ASN A 39 -5.49 -2.22 -12.50
C ASN A 39 -5.15 -3.68 -12.84
N GLN A 40 -4.06 -4.22 -12.28
CA GLN A 40 -3.65 -5.62 -12.48
C GLN A 40 -4.74 -6.63 -12.05
N LEU A 41 -5.37 -6.39 -10.89
CA LEU A 41 -6.44 -7.26 -10.39
C LEU A 41 -7.72 -7.14 -11.22
N SER A 42 -8.04 -5.95 -11.73
CA SER A 42 -9.17 -5.73 -12.62
C SER A 42 -8.98 -6.44 -13.96
N GLU A 43 -7.77 -6.42 -14.52
CA GLU A 43 -7.44 -7.13 -15.77
C GLU A 43 -7.56 -8.65 -15.59
N SER A 44 -7.08 -9.17 -14.47
CA SER A 44 -7.16 -10.60 -14.14
C SER A 44 -8.59 -11.07 -13.77
N ASN A 45 -9.45 -10.16 -13.33
CA ASN A 45 -10.80 -10.47 -12.83
C ASN A 45 -11.87 -9.56 -13.44
N PRO A 46 -12.13 -9.64 -14.76
CA PRO A 46 -13.00 -8.69 -15.47
C PRO A 46 -14.47 -8.73 -15.05
N ARG A 47 -14.88 -9.72 -14.23
CA ARG A 47 -16.25 -9.84 -13.69
C ARG A 47 -16.45 -9.14 -12.34
N LEU A 48 -15.38 -8.66 -11.71
CA LEU A 48 -15.47 -7.97 -10.43
C LEU A 48 -15.77 -6.48 -10.65
N ASP A 49 -16.70 -5.95 -9.86
CA ASP A 49 -16.92 -4.51 -9.82
C ASP A 49 -15.73 -3.80 -9.12
N GLY A 50 -15.58 -2.49 -9.36
CA GLY A 50 -14.45 -1.73 -8.82
C GLY A 50 -14.35 -1.73 -7.29
N ARG A 51 -15.46 -1.95 -6.57
CA ARG A 51 -15.43 -2.05 -5.10
C ARG A 51 -14.84 -3.37 -4.64
N LYS A 52 -15.22 -4.48 -5.29
CA LYS A 52 -14.62 -5.80 -5.03
C LYS A 52 -13.13 -5.82 -5.36
N VAL A 53 -12.74 -5.18 -6.47
CA VAL A 53 -11.32 -5.00 -6.82
C VAL A 53 -10.59 -4.20 -5.73
N ALA A 54 -11.18 -3.10 -5.22
CA ALA A 54 -10.58 -2.31 -4.15
C ALA A 54 -10.36 -3.13 -2.86
N VAL A 55 -11.37 -3.90 -2.44
CA VAL A 55 -11.29 -4.75 -1.24
C VAL A 55 -10.25 -5.86 -1.42
N LEU A 56 -10.24 -6.54 -2.58
CA LEU A 56 -9.25 -7.56 -2.89
C LEU A 56 -7.82 -6.98 -2.90
N THR A 57 -7.66 -5.78 -3.45
CA THR A 57 -6.38 -5.05 -3.45
C THR A 57 -5.93 -4.77 -2.01
N ALA A 58 -6.83 -4.28 -1.15
CA ALA A 58 -6.51 -4.02 0.24
C ALA A 58 -6.11 -5.30 1.00
N VAL A 59 -6.79 -6.43 0.75
CA VAL A 59 -6.44 -7.72 1.33
C VAL A 59 -5.04 -8.17 0.90
N ASN A 60 -4.74 -8.08 -0.40
CA ASN A 60 -3.42 -8.47 -0.93
C ASN A 60 -2.29 -7.59 -0.37
N ILE A 61 -2.50 -6.27 -0.26
CA ILE A 61 -1.50 -5.36 0.32
C ILE A 61 -1.29 -5.65 1.81
N ALA A 62 -2.36 -5.94 2.55
CA ALA A 62 -2.25 -6.29 3.96
C ALA A 62 -1.47 -7.59 4.16
N ASP A 63 -1.73 -8.61 3.34
CA ASP A 63 -1.00 -9.87 3.34
C ASP A 63 0.49 -9.67 3.03
N GLU A 64 0.85 -8.87 2.03
CA GLU A 64 2.24 -8.49 1.74
C GLU A 64 2.92 -7.81 2.93
N TYR A 65 2.21 -6.89 3.59
CA TYR A 65 2.72 -6.21 4.79
C TYR A 65 2.97 -7.20 5.93
N PHE A 66 2.06 -8.13 6.19
CA PHE A 66 2.22 -9.11 7.25
C PHE A 66 3.36 -10.10 6.97
N ARG A 67 3.50 -10.58 5.73
CA ARG A 67 4.65 -11.41 5.34
C ARG A 67 5.97 -10.67 5.52
N LEU A 68 6.06 -9.43 5.05
CA LEU A 68 7.27 -8.62 5.20
C LEU A 68 7.60 -8.38 6.68
N LYS A 69 6.58 -8.18 7.52
CA LYS A 69 6.76 -8.04 8.96
C LYS A 69 7.27 -9.33 9.61
N GLU A 70 6.72 -10.48 9.23
CA GLU A 70 7.18 -11.79 9.72
C GLU A 70 8.64 -12.03 9.34
N GLU A 71 9.02 -11.81 8.08
CA GLU A 71 10.40 -11.93 7.60
C GLU A 71 11.36 -10.97 8.35
N TYR A 72 10.91 -9.74 8.60
CA TYR A 72 11.67 -8.76 9.36
C TYR A 72 11.89 -9.21 10.82
N ASP A 73 10.85 -9.70 11.49
CA ASP A 73 10.93 -10.20 12.86
C ASP A 73 11.83 -11.46 12.95
N GLU A 74 11.83 -12.32 11.92
CA GLU A 74 12.74 -13.46 11.81
C GLU A 74 14.20 -13.02 11.64
N LEU A 75 14.45 -12.03 10.79
CA LEU A 75 15.79 -11.47 10.58
C LEU A 75 16.36 -10.86 11.87
N LEU A 76 15.55 -10.10 12.62
CA LEU A 76 15.97 -9.55 13.91
C LEU A 76 16.37 -10.64 14.90
N LYS A 77 15.59 -11.73 15.00
CA LYS A 77 15.92 -12.87 15.87
C LYS A 77 17.23 -13.56 15.47
N LEU A 78 17.56 -13.59 14.18
CA LEU A 78 18.83 -14.17 13.71
C LEU A 78 20.02 -13.29 14.10
N ILE A 79 19.89 -11.96 13.98
CA ILE A 79 20.91 -11.00 14.39
C ILE A 79 21.16 -11.10 15.91
N GLU A 80 20.09 -11.12 16.72
CA GLU A 80 20.21 -11.25 18.18
C GLU A 80 20.91 -12.56 18.61
N LYS A 81 20.70 -13.66 17.88
CA LYS A 81 21.37 -14.94 18.14
C LYS A 81 22.84 -14.98 17.73
N GLN A 82 23.30 -14.07 16.86
CA GLN A 82 24.69 -14.00 16.43
C GLN A 82 25.54 -13.09 17.33
N GLU A 83 24.91 -12.14 18.03
CA GLU A 83 25.57 -11.22 18.95
C GLU A 83 25.68 -11.75 20.40
N GLY A 84 25.00 -12.86 20.72
CA GLY A 84 25.07 -13.55 22.02
C GLY A 84 25.85 -14.85 21.95
#